data_AF-A0A9W9M024-F1
#
_entry.id   AF-A0A9W9M024-F1
#
_cell.length_a   1.000
_cell.length_b   1.000
_cell.length_c   1.000
_cell.angle_alpha   90.00
_cell.angle_beta   90.00
_cell.angle_gamma   90.00
#
_symmetry.space_group_name_H-M   'P 1'
#
loop_
_entity.id
_entity.type
_entity.pdbx_description
1 polymer ?
#
loop_
_entity_poly.entity_id
_entity_poly.type
_entity_poly.pdbx_seq_one_letter_code
_entity_poly.pdbx_strand_id
1 'polypeptide(L)'
;MAPSTDIPSRQKRHKPPNPNRCRPKSRGGCQRCKQRRRRCDETKPSCQECVRKGLTCPGYQKKPLEWRYVFQDGEPEDDQGVSPDTLDTSPECVPATLAVTEQADGSKDLQSLWNAASSTIFDQIPDINDSVVARSAERELGGWTNPRSQTDDSLAILHRRLSSTAVPSFLIHMPAVLVQYYFDFVCKSWSSFDCPLNPFRMIVSRLWSRNAAIYYAIQSMAAASLANDFPGMRIIGIQTQQQAIACLRKNPRISSLHRDTQDDDFFLALLMIGLTTSWHDASDLGLGYLKEAKDHLAEQQMSQTPDSTFAKQYPFFQQCLLYWNVLAAFVAEDSLLLNEENVLERPDSETSVYLVDGQTLPHPWTGPLSKSLGLFYRAARLVRNVQISHRTRLDLGSPDVTSLDFDTLMEELDMRQSAENLEEDILFTGFSSYYGPVDIGDTDTPPAHFITLAEAYRCTALLQIYHVFPDLLDERLRLNQIPDQESPALFSLLFEANSSCPSVEEARRMLAIHVVSLLAQISSTSGTRCMHPILIACISSDLVFSSESLMGPAANAVACLNTLDVEIAQARRKVTMWLSELTLILPKLRLQRIREIVQATWDKADSGVPQYWLDIMVERNLETIMG
;
A
#
# COMPACT_ATOMS: atom_id res chain seq x y z
N MET A 1 -59.26 16.62 67.90
CA MET A 1 -58.59 15.72 68.87
C MET A 1 -57.49 15.00 68.09
N ALA A 2 -56.36 15.66 67.82
CA ALA A 2 -55.18 15.84 68.69
C ALA A 2 -54.21 14.64 68.60
N PRO A 3 -52.88 14.83 68.68
CA PRO A 3 -52.07 15.75 67.87
C PRO A 3 -50.73 15.13 67.39
N SER A 4 -50.09 15.88 66.50
CA SER A 4 -48.68 15.85 66.13
C SER A 4 -47.72 15.90 67.33
N THR A 5 -46.60 15.18 67.22
CA THR A 5 -45.38 15.45 67.99
C THR A 5 -44.15 15.35 67.08
N ASP A 6 -43.60 16.53 66.79
CA ASP A 6 -42.27 16.76 66.22
C ASP A 6 -41.17 16.29 67.19
N ILE A 7 -40.11 15.65 66.68
CA ILE A 7 -38.84 15.48 67.38
C ILE A 7 -37.69 15.90 66.43
N PRO A 8 -36.73 16.74 66.89
CA PRO A 8 -35.93 17.57 66.00
C PRO A 8 -34.67 16.89 65.45
N SER A 9 -34.22 17.45 64.33
CA SER A 9 -33.05 17.11 63.54
C SER A 9 -31.73 17.18 64.32
N ARG A 10 -31.03 16.05 64.40
CA ARG A 10 -29.68 15.96 64.97
C ARG A 10 -28.65 16.40 63.91
N GLN A 11 -28.26 17.67 63.95
CA GLN A 11 -27.16 18.22 63.15
C GLN A 11 -25.86 17.43 63.40
N LYS A 12 -25.40 16.70 62.38
CA LYS A 12 -24.02 16.17 62.34
C LYS A 12 -23.08 17.33 62.05
N ARG A 13 -22.29 17.73 63.04
CA ARG A 13 -21.18 18.67 62.87
C ARG A 13 -20.18 18.11 61.85
N HIS A 14 -20.08 18.75 60.69
CA HIS A 14 -19.00 18.49 59.73
C HIS A 14 -17.66 18.94 60.33
N LYS A 15 -16.75 18.00 60.57
CA LYS A 15 -15.32 18.30 60.76
C LYS A 15 -14.76 18.80 59.43
N PRO A 16 -14.02 19.92 59.37
CA PRO A 16 -13.39 20.36 58.13
C PRO A 16 -12.40 19.29 57.64
N PRO A 17 -12.31 19.05 56.32
CA PRO A 17 -11.37 18.09 55.77
C PRO A 17 -9.94 18.58 55.97
N ASN A 18 -9.04 17.65 56.32
CA ASN A 18 -7.62 17.92 56.49
C ASN A 18 -7.00 18.39 55.16
N PRO A 19 -6.43 19.60 55.07
CA PRO A 19 -5.97 20.21 53.81
C PRO A 19 -4.78 19.50 53.15
N ASN A 20 -4.23 18.44 53.78
CA ASN A 20 -3.10 17.68 53.26
C ASN A 20 -3.46 16.44 52.43
N ARG A 21 -4.73 16.18 52.12
CA ARG A 21 -5.14 14.96 51.38
C ARG A 21 -5.06 15.06 49.85
N CYS A 22 -4.84 16.26 49.29
CA CYS A 22 -4.81 16.48 47.84
C CYS A 22 -3.51 17.16 47.37
N ARG A 23 -2.36 16.50 47.53
CA ARG A 23 -1.15 16.83 46.75
C ARG A 23 -0.54 15.56 46.17
N PRO A 24 -0.11 15.58 44.89
CA PRO A 24 0.40 14.39 44.20
C PRO A 24 1.61 13.79 44.93
N LYS A 25 1.62 12.45 45.04
CA LYS A 25 2.75 11.70 45.62
C LYS A 25 3.95 11.84 44.69
N SER A 26 5.12 12.17 45.25
CA SER A 26 6.31 12.41 44.45
C SER A 26 6.80 11.10 43.80
N ARG A 27 6.92 11.09 42.46
CA ARG A 27 7.29 9.90 41.68
C ARG A 27 8.75 9.47 41.98
N GLY A 28 9.61 10.42 42.37
CA GLY A 28 11.04 10.22 42.60
C GLY A 28 11.45 9.94 44.05
N GLY A 29 10.54 9.76 45.01
CA GLY A 29 10.89 9.60 46.42
C GLY A 29 11.87 8.45 46.73
N CYS A 30 12.71 8.62 47.75
CA CYS A 30 13.68 7.60 48.16
C CYS A 30 12.98 6.29 48.57
N GLN A 31 13.68 5.16 48.46
CA GLN A 31 13.07 3.85 48.74
C GLN A 31 12.49 3.76 50.16
N ARG A 32 13.13 4.38 51.15
CA ARG A 32 12.70 4.32 52.54
C ARG A 32 11.41 5.11 52.80
N CYS A 33 11.25 6.29 52.20
CA CYS A 33 9.99 7.05 52.25
C CYS A 33 8.87 6.32 51.51
N LYS A 34 9.19 5.70 50.35
CA LYS A 34 8.24 4.87 49.58
C LYS A 34 7.76 3.67 50.40
N GLN A 35 8.66 2.91 51.01
CA GLN A 35 8.33 1.74 51.84
C GLN A 35 7.45 2.12 53.04
N ARG A 36 7.74 3.26 53.68
CA ARG A 36 6.96 3.76 54.83
C ARG A 36 5.69 4.53 54.43
N ARG A 37 5.37 4.60 53.13
CA ARG A 37 4.21 5.32 52.57
C ARG A 37 4.12 6.79 53.02
N ARG A 38 5.27 7.46 53.15
CA ARG A 38 5.40 8.87 53.55
C ARG A 38 5.94 9.71 52.40
N ARG A 39 5.66 11.01 52.43
CA ARG A 39 6.14 11.95 51.42
C ARG A 39 7.65 12.14 51.55
N CYS A 40 8.35 12.09 50.42
CA CYS A 40 9.77 12.39 50.33
C CYS A 40 9.93 13.81 49.78
N ASP A 41 10.89 14.55 50.32
CA ASP A 41 11.27 15.90 49.89
C ASP A 41 12.30 15.92 48.74
N GLU A 42 12.75 14.75 48.28
CA GLU A 42 13.61 14.55 47.10
C GLU A 42 14.98 15.27 47.13
N THR A 43 15.40 15.77 48.31
CA THR A 43 16.71 16.40 48.51
C THR A 43 17.85 15.38 48.41
N LYS A 44 18.86 15.68 47.58
CA LYS A 44 20.06 14.85 47.38
C LYS A 44 21.22 15.37 48.25
N PRO A 45 22.10 14.51 48.79
CA PRO A 45 22.15 13.06 48.63
C PRO A 45 21.18 12.28 49.55
N SER A 46 20.60 12.93 50.57
CA SER A 46 19.72 12.32 51.57
C SER A 46 18.49 13.16 51.85
N CYS A 47 17.32 12.53 51.94
CA CYS A 47 16.04 13.19 52.19
C CYS A 47 15.98 13.81 53.59
N GLN A 48 15.53 15.06 53.74
CA GLN A 48 15.43 15.72 55.05
C GLN A 48 14.44 15.00 55.97
N GLU A 49 13.41 14.36 55.44
CA GLU A 49 12.47 13.55 56.23
C GLU A 49 13.16 12.34 56.89
N CYS A 50 14.17 11.78 56.22
CA CYS A 50 14.99 10.67 56.69
C CYS A 50 15.94 11.16 57.79
N VAL A 51 16.64 12.27 57.51
CA VAL A 51 17.61 12.90 58.42
C VAL A 51 16.96 13.36 59.72
N ARG A 52 15.82 14.06 59.64
CA ARG A 52 15.10 14.58 60.82
C ARG A 52 14.63 13.48 61.76
N LYS A 53 14.48 12.26 61.27
CA LYS A 53 14.05 11.09 62.05
C LYS A 53 15.20 10.19 62.47
N GLY A 54 16.45 10.60 62.25
CA GLY A 54 17.63 9.81 62.56
C GLY A 54 17.72 8.53 61.72
N LEU A 55 17.13 8.50 60.52
CA LEU A 55 17.13 7.34 59.64
C LEU A 55 18.12 7.53 58.49
N THR A 56 18.97 6.54 58.25
CA THR A 56 19.87 6.52 57.09
C THR A 56 19.07 6.45 55.79
N CYS A 57 19.17 7.50 54.97
CA CYS A 57 18.55 7.57 53.65
C CYS A 57 19.36 6.74 52.65
N PRO A 58 18.78 5.78 51.92
CA PRO A 58 19.48 4.97 50.92
C PRO A 58 19.83 5.73 49.62
N GLY A 59 19.61 7.05 49.58
CA GLY A 59 19.75 7.87 48.38
C GLY A 59 18.70 7.61 47.31
N TYR A 60 18.97 8.12 46.11
CA TYR A 60 18.08 8.06 44.93
C TYR A 60 18.76 7.26 43.82
N GLN A 61 18.96 5.96 44.04
CA GLN A 61 19.52 5.08 43.02
C GLN A 61 18.45 4.77 41.97
N LYS A 62 18.74 5.11 40.70
CA LYS A 62 18.02 4.54 39.56
C LYS A 62 18.39 3.07 39.52
N LYS A 63 17.41 2.16 39.58
CA LYS A 63 17.70 0.73 39.33
C LYS A 63 18.27 0.65 37.91
N PRO A 64 19.50 0.14 37.70
CA PRO A 64 19.90 -0.27 36.37
C PRO A 64 18.91 -1.33 35.90
N LEU A 65 18.45 -1.21 34.65
CA LEU A 65 17.61 -2.21 34.01
C LEU A 65 18.48 -3.45 33.77
N GLU A 66 18.35 -4.46 34.64
CA GLU A 66 18.88 -5.80 34.36
C GLU A 66 17.88 -6.55 33.49
N TRP A 67 18.26 -6.78 32.25
CA TRP A 67 17.58 -7.71 31.35
C TRP A 67 17.86 -9.13 31.84
N ARG A 68 16.81 -9.86 32.22
CA ARG A 68 16.91 -11.29 32.56
C ARG A 68 16.21 -12.08 31.47
N TYR A 69 17.00 -12.77 30.65
CA TYR A 69 16.51 -13.75 29.70
C TYR A 69 15.94 -14.93 30.51
N VAL A 70 14.65 -15.21 30.36
CA VAL A 70 14.02 -16.42 30.90
C VAL A 70 13.82 -17.35 29.73
N PHE A 71 14.76 -18.28 29.54
CA PHE A 71 14.47 -19.52 28.83
C PHE A 71 13.72 -20.42 29.83
N GLN A 72 12.46 -20.75 29.52
CA GLN A 72 11.79 -21.87 30.17
C GLN A 72 12.26 -23.13 29.45
N ASP A 73 13.40 -23.65 29.88
CA ASP A 73 13.75 -25.03 29.59
C ASP A 73 12.81 -25.92 30.43
N GLY A 74 12.00 -26.73 29.76
CA GLY A 74 11.23 -27.78 30.42
C GLY A 74 12.19 -28.75 31.09
N GLU A 75 11.93 -29.08 32.36
CA GLU A 75 12.69 -30.08 33.09
C GLU A 75 12.63 -31.44 32.38
N PRO A 76 13.75 -32.18 32.27
CA PRO A 76 13.75 -33.52 31.73
C PRO A 76 13.22 -34.52 32.78
N GLU A 77 12.22 -35.30 32.40
CA GLU A 77 11.82 -36.49 33.16
C GLU A 77 12.90 -37.58 33.01
N ASP A 78 13.22 -38.15 34.17
CA ASP A 78 14.19 -39.20 34.45
C ASP A 78 13.70 -40.54 33.86
N ASP A 79 14.47 -41.16 32.94
CA ASP A 79 14.29 -42.58 32.64
C ASP A 79 15.63 -43.32 32.53
N GLN A 80 15.67 -44.46 33.19
CA GLN A 80 16.87 -45.21 33.51
C GLN A 80 17.27 -46.15 32.37
N GLY A 81 18.44 -45.86 31.79
CA GLY A 81 19.51 -46.81 31.43
C GLY A 81 19.23 -48.05 30.57
N VAL A 82 19.83 -48.09 29.37
CA VAL A 82 20.65 -49.22 28.88
C VAL A 82 21.78 -48.68 27.96
N SER A 83 22.99 -49.22 28.14
CA SER A 83 24.26 -48.89 27.47
C SER A 83 24.39 -49.42 26.02
N PRO A 84 25.44 -48.99 25.26
CA PRO A 84 25.47 -48.99 23.79
C PRO A 84 26.29 -50.13 23.19
N ASP A 85 26.03 -50.47 21.92
CA ASP A 85 27.04 -51.08 21.04
C ASP A 85 26.81 -50.82 19.53
N THR A 86 27.74 -50.03 18.98
CA THR A 86 28.55 -50.17 17.75
C THR A 86 28.04 -50.69 16.37
N LEU A 87 28.36 -49.87 15.34
CA LEU A 87 28.91 -50.13 13.98
C LEU A 87 28.04 -50.12 12.69
N ASP A 88 28.38 -49.15 11.83
CA ASP A 88 28.63 -49.13 10.36
C ASP A 88 27.58 -49.63 9.33
N THR A 89 27.28 -48.77 8.33
CA THR A 89 27.60 -48.89 6.87
C THR A 89 26.60 -48.06 6.01
N SER A 90 27.10 -47.41 4.96
CA SER A 90 26.39 -46.60 3.93
C SER A 90 25.95 -47.45 2.70
N PRO A 91 25.56 -46.87 1.53
CA PRO A 91 24.21 -46.39 1.17
C PRO A 91 23.63 -47.10 -0.09
N GLU A 92 22.30 -47.21 -0.22
CA GLU A 92 21.66 -47.58 -1.50
C GLU A 92 20.33 -46.83 -1.74
N CYS A 93 19.99 -46.67 -3.03
CA CYS A 93 19.13 -45.64 -3.60
C CYS A 93 17.82 -46.22 -4.20
N VAL A 94 16.73 -45.43 -4.10
CA VAL A 94 15.43 -45.37 -4.87
C VAL A 94 14.42 -46.56 -4.80
N PRO A 95 13.06 -46.37 -4.94
CA PRO A 95 12.33 -45.15 -5.35
C PRO A 95 11.04 -44.73 -4.59
N ALA A 96 10.70 -43.45 -4.80
CA ALA A 96 9.46 -42.66 -4.59
C ALA A 96 8.21 -43.28 -3.94
N THR A 97 7.64 -42.59 -2.93
CA THR A 97 6.18 -42.24 -2.86
C THR A 97 5.95 -41.06 -1.89
N LEU A 98 5.03 -40.17 -2.26
CA LEU A 98 4.60 -38.93 -1.61
C LEU A 98 4.06 -39.13 -0.17
N ALA A 99 4.65 -38.41 0.80
CA ALA A 99 3.98 -38.01 2.04
C ALA A 99 4.73 -36.80 2.64
N VAL A 100 4.09 -35.64 2.65
CA VAL A 100 4.61 -34.42 3.29
C VAL A 100 4.29 -34.51 4.77
N THR A 101 5.31 -34.73 5.60
CA THR A 101 5.27 -34.48 7.04
C THR A 101 5.94 -33.14 7.34
N GLU A 102 5.13 -32.18 7.81
CA GLU A 102 5.58 -30.92 8.39
C GLU A 102 6.37 -31.17 9.68
N GLN A 103 7.59 -30.62 9.81
CA GLN A 103 8.19 -30.28 11.10
C GLN A 103 9.44 -29.36 10.99
N ALA A 104 9.35 -28.19 11.62
CA ALA A 104 10.39 -27.49 12.38
C ALA A 104 11.82 -27.21 11.83
N ASP A 105 12.07 -27.19 10.51
CA ASP A 105 13.44 -26.95 9.98
C ASP A 105 13.71 -25.53 9.43
N GLY A 106 12.67 -24.73 9.17
CA GLY A 106 12.82 -23.43 8.48
C GLY A 106 13.56 -22.32 9.26
N SER A 107 13.64 -22.40 10.59
CA SER A 107 14.32 -21.37 11.40
C SER A 107 15.85 -21.45 11.34
N LYS A 108 16.42 -22.64 11.15
CA LYS A 108 17.88 -22.83 11.03
C LYS A 108 18.35 -22.43 9.64
N ASP A 109 17.56 -22.74 8.62
CA ASP A 109 17.82 -22.39 7.23
C ASP A 109 17.84 -20.85 7.02
N LEU A 110 16.85 -20.15 7.57
CA LEU A 110 16.80 -18.68 7.55
C LEU A 110 17.97 -17.99 8.28
N GLN A 111 18.39 -18.52 9.43
CA GLN A 111 19.56 -17.97 10.13
C GLN A 111 20.84 -18.14 9.32
N SER A 112 20.98 -19.26 8.62
CA SER A 112 22.12 -19.48 7.71
C SER A 112 22.10 -18.50 6.53
N LEU A 113 20.91 -18.19 6.00
CA LEU A 113 20.72 -17.26 4.89
C LEU A 113 20.89 -15.80 5.30
N TRP A 114 20.48 -15.42 6.51
CA TRP A 114 20.83 -14.11 7.08
C TRP A 114 22.34 -13.96 7.22
N ASN A 115 23.04 -14.98 7.71
CA ASN A 115 24.50 -14.94 7.84
C ASN A 115 25.19 -14.85 6.46
N ALA A 116 24.67 -15.56 5.45
CA ALA A 116 25.17 -15.49 4.08
C ALA A 116 24.92 -14.12 3.44
N ALA A 117 23.72 -13.55 3.61
CA ALA A 117 23.38 -12.24 3.09
C ALA A 117 24.15 -11.09 3.79
N SER A 118 24.40 -11.21 5.09
CA SER A 118 25.30 -10.32 5.83
C SER A 118 26.74 -10.39 5.34
N SER A 119 27.15 -11.42 4.60
CA SER A 119 28.48 -11.48 4.01
C SER A 119 28.50 -10.86 2.60
N THR A 120 27.46 -11.10 1.80
CA THR A 120 27.41 -10.63 0.40
C THR A 120 27.00 -9.17 0.22
N ILE A 121 26.20 -8.59 1.12
CA ILE A 121 25.86 -7.15 1.07
C ILE A 121 27.12 -6.28 1.14
N PHE A 122 28.07 -6.63 2.01
CA PHE A 122 29.23 -5.78 2.28
C PHE A 122 30.29 -5.83 1.17
N ASP A 123 30.36 -6.94 0.44
CA ASP A 123 31.28 -7.07 -0.71
C ASP A 123 30.73 -6.36 -1.97
N GLN A 124 29.44 -6.02 -2.01
CA GLN A 124 28.75 -5.46 -3.19
C GLN A 124 28.53 -3.94 -3.14
N ILE A 125 28.82 -3.28 -2.01
CA ILE A 125 28.76 -1.81 -1.91
C ILE A 125 30.00 -1.22 -2.61
N PRO A 126 29.85 -0.37 -3.63
CA PRO A 126 31.00 0.28 -4.26
C PRO A 126 31.73 1.17 -3.24
N ASP A 127 33.06 1.06 -3.16
CA ASP A 127 33.92 1.99 -2.41
C ASP A 127 33.78 3.41 -3.01
N ILE A 128 32.80 4.18 -2.55
CA ILE A 128 32.71 5.60 -2.88
C ILE A 128 33.72 6.31 -2.01
N ASN A 129 34.90 6.52 -2.60
CA ASN A 129 36.07 7.20 -2.04
C ASN A 129 35.71 8.30 -1.00
N ASP A 130 36.00 8.03 0.28
CA ASP A 130 35.73 8.86 1.48
C ASP A 130 36.22 10.33 1.39
N SER A 131 37.02 10.66 0.38
CA SER A 131 37.57 12.00 0.16
C SER A 131 36.54 13.05 -0.33
N VAL A 132 35.37 12.65 -0.83
CA VAL A 132 34.36 13.59 -1.35
C VAL A 132 33.42 14.09 -0.24
N VAL A 133 33.12 13.27 0.76
CA VAL A 133 32.18 13.64 1.85
C VAL A 133 32.86 14.51 2.91
N ALA A 134 34.14 14.29 3.19
CA ALA A 134 34.89 15.05 4.19
C ALA A 134 35.10 16.53 3.80
N ARG A 135 35.10 16.87 2.50
CA ARG A 135 35.26 18.26 2.05
C ARG A 135 33.99 19.12 2.14
N SER A 136 32.84 18.50 2.37
CA SER A 136 31.56 19.21 2.49
C SER A 136 31.25 19.67 3.92
N ALA A 137 31.94 19.14 4.93
CA ALA A 137 31.66 19.41 6.34
C ALA A 137 32.35 20.66 6.91
N GLU A 138 33.29 21.29 6.21
CA GLU A 138 34.10 22.40 6.76
C GLU A 138 33.88 23.78 6.10
N ARG A 139 32.82 23.97 5.29
CA ARG A 139 32.48 25.30 4.75
C ARG A 139 31.02 25.69 5.00
N GLU A 140 30.64 25.73 6.28
CA GLU A 140 29.46 26.50 6.72
C GLU A 140 29.90 27.76 7.48
N LEU A 141 30.35 28.75 6.72
CA LEU A 141 30.28 30.15 7.12
C LEU A 141 30.15 31.02 5.86
N GLY A 142 28.89 31.26 5.47
CA GLY A 142 28.48 32.31 4.55
C GLY A 142 28.33 31.88 3.08
N GLY A 143 27.09 31.83 2.60
CA GLY A 143 26.79 31.79 1.17
C GLY A 143 25.48 31.08 0.86
N TRP A 144 24.47 31.83 0.42
CA TRP A 144 23.25 31.29 -0.17
C TRP A 144 23.60 30.49 -1.43
N THR A 145 23.34 29.18 -1.42
CA THR A 145 23.27 28.38 -2.65
C THR A 145 22.06 27.45 -2.60
N ASN A 146 21.26 27.51 -3.67
CA ASN A 146 20.03 26.76 -3.89
C ASN A 146 20.12 25.27 -3.51
N PRO A 147 19.14 24.72 -2.75
CA PRO A 147 19.01 23.29 -2.58
C PRO A 147 18.46 22.68 -3.88
N ARG A 148 19.33 22.09 -4.70
CA ARG A 148 18.89 21.10 -5.69
C ARG A 148 18.45 19.86 -4.92
N SER A 149 17.24 19.40 -5.23
CA SER A 149 16.55 18.20 -4.74
C SER A 149 17.51 17.03 -4.45
N GLN A 150 17.77 16.76 -3.17
CA GLN A 150 18.25 15.45 -2.73
C GLN A 150 17.05 14.51 -2.80
N THR A 151 16.97 13.73 -3.87
CA THR A 151 16.19 12.49 -3.83
C THR A 151 16.84 11.62 -2.75
N ASP A 152 16.12 11.29 -1.69
CA ASP A 152 16.55 10.28 -0.71
C ASP A 152 16.75 8.95 -1.44
N ASP A 153 17.97 8.71 -1.92
CA ASP A 153 18.37 7.49 -2.60
C ASP A 153 18.31 6.34 -1.59
N SER A 154 17.52 5.30 -1.87
CA SER A 154 17.33 4.11 -1.01
C SER A 154 18.66 3.52 -0.58
N LEU A 155 19.64 3.54 -1.48
CA LEU A 155 21.00 3.05 -1.25
C LEU A 155 21.81 4.00 -0.36
N ALA A 156 21.59 5.32 -0.44
CA ALA A 156 22.23 6.28 0.45
C ALA A 156 21.72 6.13 1.90
N ILE A 157 20.44 5.79 2.09
CA ILE A 157 19.87 5.47 3.41
C ILE A 157 20.60 4.26 3.99
N LEU A 158 20.69 3.16 3.23
CA LEU A 158 21.41 1.95 3.67
C LEU A 158 22.89 2.24 3.93
N HIS A 159 23.56 2.93 3.01
CA HIS A 159 24.97 3.26 3.13
C HIS A 159 25.24 4.09 4.39
N ARG A 160 24.48 5.17 4.63
CA ARG A 160 24.62 5.99 5.84
C ARG A 160 24.46 5.16 7.12
N ARG A 161 23.59 4.15 7.10
CA ARG A 161 23.37 3.27 8.27
C ARG A 161 24.55 2.33 8.48
N LEU A 162 24.99 1.66 7.41
CA LEU A 162 26.12 0.74 7.46
C LEU A 162 27.45 1.44 7.77
N SER A 163 27.66 2.66 7.26
CA SER A 163 28.87 3.45 7.48
C SER A 163 28.88 4.17 8.84
N SER A 164 27.71 4.48 9.42
CA SER A 164 27.62 5.05 10.77
C SER A 164 27.73 4.00 11.88
N THR A 165 27.57 2.71 11.56
CA THR A 165 27.87 1.63 12.48
C THR A 165 29.35 1.26 12.44
N ALA A 166 30.13 1.65 13.46
CA ALA A 166 31.49 1.14 13.69
C ALA A 166 31.51 -0.34 14.14
N VAL A 167 30.48 -1.10 13.78
CA VAL A 167 30.19 -2.44 14.24
C VAL A 167 30.72 -3.42 13.18
N PRO A 168 31.61 -4.35 13.56
CA PRO A 168 32.06 -5.41 12.66
C PRO A 168 30.90 -6.14 11.97
N SER A 169 31.07 -6.52 10.70
CA SER A 169 30.01 -7.13 9.86
C SER A 169 29.32 -8.35 10.49
N PHE A 170 30.04 -9.14 11.29
CA PHE A 170 29.49 -10.30 12.00
C PHE A 170 28.52 -9.96 13.14
N LEU A 171 28.44 -8.71 13.57
CA LEU A 171 27.50 -8.22 14.60
C LEU A 171 26.26 -7.54 13.99
N ILE A 172 26.15 -7.51 12.66
CA ILE A 172 25.03 -6.89 11.96
C ILE A 172 23.86 -7.86 11.93
N HIS A 173 22.81 -7.50 12.68
CA HIS A 173 21.59 -8.28 12.76
C HIS A 173 20.63 -7.91 11.61
N MET A 174 20.68 -8.67 10.52
CA MET A 174 19.89 -8.41 9.30
C MET A 174 18.40 -8.17 9.52
N PRO A 175 17.68 -8.95 10.35
CA PRO A 175 16.28 -8.66 10.64
C PRO A 175 16.06 -7.24 11.21
N ALA A 176 17.01 -6.70 11.99
CA ALA A 176 16.89 -5.34 12.51
C ALA A 176 17.14 -4.29 11.43
N VAL A 177 18.07 -4.54 10.51
CA VAL A 177 18.32 -3.68 9.33
C VAL A 177 17.07 -3.62 8.45
N LEU A 178 16.45 -4.76 8.16
CA LEU A 178 15.24 -4.86 7.34
C LEU A 178 14.04 -4.14 7.99
N VAL A 179 13.84 -4.31 9.30
CA VAL A 179 12.80 -3.58 10.04
C VAL A 179 13.02 -2.07 9.99
N GLN A 180 14.27 -1.61 10.16
CA GLN A 180 14.59 -0.18 10.04
C GLN A 180 14.37 0.32 8.61
N TYR A 181 14.80 -0.43 7.60
CA TYR A 181 14.60 -0.10 6.19
C TYR A 181 13.11 -0.01 5.82
N TYR A 182 12.26 -0.84 6.43
CA TYR A 182 10.82 -0.71 6.27
C TYR A 182 10.32 0.69 6.70
N PHE A 183 10.71 1.16 7.88
CA PHE A 183 10.29 2.46 8.37
C PHE A 183 10.96 3.63 7.63
N ASP A 184 12.21 3.49 7.22
CA ASP A 184 12.94 4.58 6.57
C ASP A 184 12.55 4.74 5.08
N PHE A 185 12.24 3.64 4.38
CA PHE A 185 11.99 3.67 2.93
C PHE A 185 10.68 3.01 2.51
N VAL A 186 10.45 1.74 2.87
CA VAL A 186 9.33 0.96 2.33
C VAL A 186 7.98 1.60 2.65
N CYS A 187 7.77 2.03 3.90
CA CYS A 187 6.53 2.66 4.35
C CYS A 187 6.20 3.91 3.52
N LYS A 188 7.20 4.73 3.18
CA LYS A 188 7.05 5.91 2.31
C LYS A 188 6.72 5.50 0.88
N SER A 189 7.39 4.47 0.35
CA SER A 189 7.15 3.98 -1.02
C SER A 189 5.81 3.28 -1.21
N TRP A 190 5.28 2.66 -0.15
CA TRP A 190 4.03 1.91 -0.14
C TRP A 190 2.81 2.79 0.18
N SER A 191 3.00 4.07 0.54
CA SER A 191 1.93 5.02 0.84
C SER A 191 1.91 6.15 -0.19
N SER A 192 0.74 6.76 -0.46
CA SER A 192 0.64 7.87 -1.43
C SER A 192 1.21 9.19 -0.92
N PHE A 193 1.42 9.30 0.38
CA PHE A 193 2.12 10.37 1.08
C PHE A 193 2.71 9.77 2.37
N ASP A 194 3.70 10.43 2.98
CA ASP A 194 4.23 9.97 4.26
C ASP A 194 4.39 11.09 5.28
N CYS A 195 3.98 10.82 6.52
CA CYS A 195 4.18 11.69 7.67
C CYS A 195 4.36 10.83 8.93
N PRO A 196 4.84 11.41 10.05
CA PRO A 196 5.00 10.66 11.30
C PRO A 196 3.71 9.99 11.80
N LEU A 197 2.54 10.50 11.37
CA LEU A 197 1.22 10.00 11.76
C LEU A 197 0.62 9.00 10.76
N ASN A 198 1.35 8.63 9.71
CA ASN A 198 0.93 7.61 8.75
C ASN A 198 0.53 6.30 9.49
N PRO A 199 -0.68 5.75 9.29
CA PRO A 199 -1.17 4.53 9.95
C PRO A 199 -0.26 3.33 9.69
N PHE A 200 0.27 3.18 8.48
CA PHE A 200 1.19 2.08 8.15
C PHE A 200 2.53 2.18 8.87
N ARG A 201 2.90 3.39 9.34
CA ARG A 201 4.04 3.62 10.22
C ARG A 201 3.64 3.40 11.67
N MET A 202 2.59 4.08 12.12
CA MET A 202 2.15 4.13 13.51
C MET A 202 1.65 2.79 14.02
N ILE A 203 0.74 2.13 13.30
CA ILE A 203 0.17 0.85 13.70
C ILE A 203 1.27 -0.21 13.71
N VAL A 204 2.04 -0.31 12.61
CA VAL A 204 3.14 -1.27 12.50
C VAL A 204 4.20 -1.03 13.59
N SER A 205 4.55 0.22 13.92
CA SER A 205 5.51 0.55 14.99
C SER A 205 5.11 0.00 16.37
N ARG A 206 3.80 -0.12 16.63
CA ARG A 206 3.26 -0.66 17.88
C ARG A 206 3.21 -2.19 17.87
N LEU A 207 3.03 -2.79 16.70
CA LEU A 207 2.73 -4.22 16.54
C LEU A 207 3.95 -5.08 16.20
N TRP A 208 4.96 -4.56 15.49
CA TRP A 208 6.06 -5.38 14.95
C TRP A 208 6.84 -6.17 16.02
N SER A 209 6.86 -5.72 17.28
CA SER A 209 7.55 -6.43 18.38
C SER A 209 6.68 -7.48 19.08
N ARG A 210 5.37 -7.49 18.82
CA ARG A 210 4.38 -8.34 19.51
C ARG A 210 3.66 -9.30 18.57
N ASN A 211 3.60 -8.97 17.28
CA ASN A 211 2.92 -9.74 16.26
C ASN A 211 3.93 -10.30 15.26
N ALA A 212 4.16 -11.61 15.33
CA ALA A 212 5.14 -12.30 14.50
C ALA A 212 4.81 -12.23 12.99
N ALA A 213 3.51 -12.25 12.62
CA ALA A 213 3.12 -12.15 11.22
C ALA A 213 3.52 -10.78 10.63
N ILE A 214 3.25 -9.69 11.37
CA ILE A 214 3.64 -8.34 10.98
C ILE A 214 5.17 -8.19 10.97
N TYR A 215 5.87 -8.76 11.97
CA TYR A 215 7.33 -8.75 12.04
C TYR A 215 8.00 -9.34 10.80
N TYR A 216 7.50 -10.49 10.33
CA TYR A 216 8.03 -11.13 9.14
C TYR A 216 7.53 -10.46 7.85
N ALA A 217 6.31 -9.92 7.83
CA ALA A 217 5.79 -9.18 6.68
C ALA A 217 6.63 -7.94 6.36
N ILE A 218 6.99 -7.11 7.35
CA ILE A 218 7.83 -5.93 7.09
C ILE A 218 9.23 -6.27 6.62
N GLN A 219 9.79 -7.38 7.09
CA GLN A 219 11.08 -7.89 6.60
C GLN A 219 10.98 -8.38 5.16
N SER A 220 9.89 -9.09 4.84
CA SER A 220 9.56 -9.54 3.49
C SER A 220 9.51 -8.38 2.51
N MET A 221 8.77 -7.34 2.85
CA MET A 221 8.63 -6.13 2.03
C MET A 221 9.97 -5.40 1.86
N ALA A 222 10.75 -5.25 2.94
CA ALA A 222 12.08 -4.64 2.89
C ALA A 222 13.04 -5.43 2.00
N ALA A 223 13.11 -6.76 2.19
CA ALA A 223 13.97 -7.61 1.39
C ALA A 223 13.55 -7.63 -0.09
N ALA A 224 12.25 -7.63 -0.41
CA ALA A 224 11.78 -7.51 -1.79
C ALA A 224 12.17 -6.18 -2.45
N SER A 225 12.06 -5.06 -1.72
CA SER A 225 12.51 -3.76 -2.24
C SER A 225 14.03 -3.75 -2.47
N LEU A 226 14.82 -4.29 -1.53
CA LEU A 226 16.27 -4.38 -1.66
C LEU A 226 16.73 -5.36 -2.74
N ALA A 227 15.89 -6.33 -3.13
CA ALA A 227 16.20 -7.28 -4.19
C ALA A 227 16.32 -6.61 -5.57
N ASN A 228 15.89 -5.36 -5.71
CA ASN A 228 16.15 -4.54 -6.89
C ASN A 228 17.66 -4.37 -7.14
N ASP A 229 18.43 -4.16 -6.07
CA ASP A 229 19.86 -3.85 -6.12
C ASP A 229 20.73 -5.04 -5.65
N PHE A 230 20.23 -5.83 -4.69
CA PHE A 230 20.94 -6.95 -4.07
C PHE A 230 20.22 -8.28 -4.33
N PRO A 231 20.58 -9.06 -5.36
CA PRO A 231 19.85 -10.26 -5.77
C PRO A 231 19.68 -11.31 -4.65
N GLY A 232 20.61 -11.39 -3.70
CA GLY A 232 20.53 -12.29 -2.55
C GLY A 232 19.33 -12.03 -1.63
N MET A 233 18.80 -10.81 -1.61
CA MET A 233 17.62 -10.46 -0.80
C MET A 233 16.34 -11.13 -1.28
N ARG A 234 16.29 -11.60 -2.53
CA ARG A 234 15.11 -12.28 -3.07
C ARG A 234 14.72 -13.52 -2.26
N ILE A 235 15.72 -14.33 -1.89
CA ILE A 235 15.51 -15.57 -1.13
C ILE A 235 15.02 -15.22 0.29
N ILE A 236 15.66 -14.25 0.94
CA ILE A 236 15.25 -13.78 2.27
C ILE A 236 13.81 -13.26 2.24
N GLY A 237 13.47 -12.48 1.22
CA GLY A 237 12.12 -11.96 1.02
C GLY A 237 11.09 -13.08 0.96
N ILE A 238 11.30 -14.08 0.10
CA ILE A 238 10.37 -15.21 -0.04
C ILE A 238 10.23 -16.00 1.27
N GLN A 239 11.33 -16.29 1.96
CA GLN A 239 11.28 -17.08 3.18
C GLN A 239 10.61 -16.32 4.34
N THR A 240 10.90 -15.03 4.50
CA THR A 240 10.23 -14.20 5.51
C THR A 240 8.74 -14.05 5.18
N GLN A 241 8.35 -13.97 3.90
CA GLN A 241 6.94 -14.03 3.50
C GLN A 241 6.28 -15.34 3.94
N GLN A 242 6.92 -16.48 3.67
CA GLN A 242 6.40 -17.79 4.06
C GLN A 242 6.24 -17.92 5.58
N GLN A 243 7.17 -17.38 6.35
CA GLN A 243 7.04 -17.30 7.81
C GLN A 243 5.88 -16.40 8.24
N ALA A 244 5.70 -15.23 7.61
CA ALA A 244 4.59 -14.34 7.88
C ALA A 244 3.25 -15.05 7.66
N ILE A 245 3.12 -15.77 6.53
CA ILE A 245 1.94 -16.58 6.19
C ILE A 245 1.72 -17.71 7.22
N ALA A 246 2.79 -18.42 7.60
CA ALA A 246 2.70 -19.48 8.60
C ALA A 246 2.26 -18.94 9.96
N CYS A 247 2.76 -17.78 10.39
CA CYS A 247 2.34 -17.10 11.61
C CYS A 247 0.88 -16.64 11.54
N LEU A 248 0.45 -16.10 10.40
CA LEU A 248 -0.93 -15.66 10.18
C LEU A 248 -1.91 -16.84 10.32
N ARG A 249 -1.59 -17.99 9.70
CA ARG A 249 -2.40 -19.21 9.74
C ARG A 249 -2.41 -19.91 11.10
N LYS A 250 -1.30 -19.82 11.84
CA LYS A 250 -1.14 -20.47 13.16
C LYS A 250 -1.85 -19.74 14.28
N ASN A 251 -2.26 -18.48 14.11
CA ASN A 251 -3.01 -17.75 15.11
C ASN A 251 -4.42 -18.35 15.23
N PRO A 252 -4.72 -19.15 16.28
CA PRO A 252 -6.04 -19.73 16.43
C PRO A 252 -7.01 -18.61 16.83
N ARG A 253 -8.18 -18.54 16.18
CA ARG A 253 -9.31 -17.63 16.51
C ARG A 253 -9.95 -17.93 17.90
N ILE A 254 -9.17 -18.38 18.89
CA ILE A 254 -9.64 -18.96 20.16
C ILE A 254 -9.27 -18.05 21.34
N SER A 255 -10.19 -17.16 21.74
CA SER A 255 -10.64 -16.95 23.15
C SER A 255 -11.35 -15.60 23.33
N SER A 256 -12.51 -15.65 24.00
CA SER A 256 -13.60 -14.69 23.95
C SER A 256 -13.41 -13.34 24.68
N LEU A 257 -12.21 -12.99 25.15
CA LEU A 257 -11.99 -11.76 25.94
C LEU A 257 -11.09 -10.69 25.27
N HIS A 258 -10.40 -11.01 24.17
CA HIS A 258 -9.50 -10.09 23.44
C HIS A 258 -9.69 -10.14 21.91
N ARG A 259 -10.91 -10.46 21.42
CA ARG A 259 -11.20 -10.58 19.98
C ARG A 259 -10.91 -9.30 19.19
N ASP A 260 -11.41 -8.16 19.66
CA ASP A 260 -11.38 -6.91 18.88
C ASP A 260 -9.97 -6.42 18.49
N THR A 261 -8.95 -6.65 19.32
CA THR A 261 -7.56 -6.23 19.01
C THR A 261 -6.77 -7.26 18.22
N GLN A 262 -7.22 -8.52 18.23
CA GLN A 262 -6.60 -9.60 17.46
C GLN A 262 -7.08 -9.59 16.00
N ASP A 263 -8.30 -9.08 15.77
CA ASP A 263 -8.91 -8.95 14.44
C ASP A 263 -8.26 -7.82 13.61
N ASP A 264 -7.98 -6.65 14.21
CA ASP A 264 -7.23 -5.54 13.57
C ASP A 264 -5.83 -6.00 13.09
N ASP A 265 -5.12 -6.68 13.99
CA ASP A 265 -3.78 -7.23 13.79
C ASP A 265 -3.76 -8.27 12.65
N PHE A 266 -4.79 -9.11 12.61
CA PHE A 266 -4.97 -10.12 11.57
C PHE A 266 -5.23 -9.48 10.21
N PHE A 267 -6.19 -8.54 10.14
CA PHE A 267 -6.52 -7.85 8.89
C PHE A 267 -5.32 -7.08 8.33
N LEU A 268 -4.57 -6.37 9.19
CA LEU A 268 -3.37 -5.66 8.76
C LEU A 268 -2.29 -6.63 8.24
N ALA A 269 -2.04 -7.74 8.93
CA ALA A 269 -1.09 -8.73 8.46
C ALA A 269 -1.52 -9.35 7.12
N LEU A 270 -2.82 -9.64 6.96
CA LEU A 270 -3.42 -10.15 5.72
C LEU A 270 -3.26 -9.15 4.57
N LEU A 271 -3.52 -7.87 4.84
CA LEU A 271 -3.34 -6.76 3.89
C LEU A 271 -1.87 -6.63 3.44
N MET A 272 -0.94 -6.61 4.39
CA MET A 272 0.50 -6.48 4.10
C MET A 272 1.01 -7.66 3.29
N ILE A 273 0.63 -8.90 3.63
CA ILE A 273 1.04 -10.10 2.88
C ILE A 273 0.39 -10.10 1.50
N GLY A 274 -0.94 -9.92 1.44
CA GLY A 274 -1.72 -10.06 0.22
C GLY A 274 -1.32 -9.07 -0.87
N LEU A 275 -1.13 -7.79 -0.53
CA LEU A 275 -0.71 -6.75 -1.48
C LEU A 275 0.75 -6.88 -1.95
N THR A 276 1.57 -7.67 -1.25
CA THR A 276 3.02 -7.76 -1.50
C THR A 276 3.45 -9.11 -2.05
N THR A 277 2.52 -10.04 -2.26
CA THR A 277 2.70 -11.28 -3.05
C THR A 277 3.43 -11.03 -4.37
N SER A 278 2.91 -10.08 -5.16
CA SER A 278 3.48 -9.65 -6.44
C SER A 278 4.91 -9.08 -6.38
N TRP A 279 5.41 -8.74 -5.19
CA TRP A 279 6.77 -8.24 -5.00
C TRP A 279 7.81 -9.36 -5.08
N HIS A 280 7.40 -10.60 -4.77
CA HIS A 280 8.25 -11.79 -4.74
C HIS A 280 8.05 -12.68 -5.97
N ASP A 281 6.81 -12.78 -6.43
CA ASP A 281 6.43 -13.41 -7.70
C ASP A 281 5.36 -12.57 -8.39
N ALA A 282 5.69 -12.00 -9.55
CA ALA A 282 4.78 -11.09 -10.25
C ALA A 282 3.49 -11.76 -10.76
N SER A 283 3.43 -13.10 -10.82
CA SER A 283 2.20 -13.87 -11.11
C SER A 283 1.29 -14.07 -9.90
N ASP A 284 1.82 -13.93 -8.69
CA ASP A 284 0.98 -14.05 -7.51
C ASP A 284 0.20 -12.75 -7.30
N LEU A 285 -1.09 -12.82 -7.59
CA LEU A 285 -2.02 -11.70 -7.53
C LEU A 285 -2.57 -11.48 -6.10
N GLY A 286 -2.31 -12.39 -5.16
CA GLY A 286 -2.80 -12.28 -3.79
C GLY A 286 -4.33 -12.37 -3.63
N LEU A 287 -5.05 -12.86 -4.64
CA LEU A 287 -6.53 -12.86 -4.66
C LEU A 287 -7.16 -13.72 -3.56
N GLY A 288 -6.48 -14.80 -3.14
CA GLY A 288 -6.93 -15.61 -2.01
C GLY A 288 -6.97 -14.81 -0.70
N TYR A 289 -5.99 -13.94 -0.48
CA TYR A 289 -5.94 -13.06 0.69
C TYR A 289 -6.97 -11.94 0.59
N LEU A 290 -7.22 -11.41 -0.62
CA LEU A 290 -8.27 -10.41 -0.85
C LEU A 290 -9.64 -10.96 -0.47
N LYS A 291 -9.94 -12.19 -0.89
CA LYS A 291 -11.18 -12.90 -0.52
C LYS A 291 -11.30 -13.05 1.00
N GLU A 292 -10.26 -13.55 1.64
CA GLU A 292 -10.24 -13.72 3.10
C GLU A 292 -10.42 -12.39 3.85
N ALA A 293 -9.86 -11.29 3.32
CA ALA A 293 -10.00 -9.96 3.90
C ALA A 293 -11.44 -9.44 3.79
N LYS A 294 -12.08 -9.68 2.63
CA LYS A 294 -13.48 -9.34 2.40
C LYS A 294 -14.41 -10.12 3.32
N ASP A 295 -14.24 -11.44 3.39
CA ASP A 295 -15.05 -12.32 4.22
C ASP A 295 -14.93 -11.90 5.70
N HIS A 296 -13.70 -11.60 6.15
CA HIS A 296 -13.47 -11.11 7.50
C HIS A 296 -14.17 -9.76 7.79
N LEU A 297 -14.08 -8.80 6.88
CA LEU A 297 -14.72 -7.49 7.07
C LEU A 297 -16.25 -7.60 7.12
N ALA A 298 -16.84 -8.48 6.30
CA ALA A 298 -18.29 -8.74 6.26
C ALA A 298 -18.78 -9.44 7.54
N GLU A 299 -18.05 -10.45 8.04
CA GLU A 299 -18.35 -11.13 9.31
C GLU A 299 -18.38 -10.15 10.48
N GLN A 300 -17.45 -9.19 10.50
CA GLN A 300 -17.33 -8.20 11.56
C GLN A 300 -18.44 -7.15 11.51
N GLN A 301 -18.87 -6.71 10.31
CA GLN A 301 -19.96 -5.75 10.15
C GLN A 301 -21.28 -6.28 10.75
N MET A 302 -21.54 -7.59 10.65
CA MET A 302 -22.76 -8.22 11.17
C MET A 302 -22.74 -8.43 12.69
N SER A 303 -21.57 -8.38 13.33
CA SER A 303 -21.37 -8.90 14.69
C SER A 303 -21.23 -7.83 15.79
N GLN A 304 -21.20 -6.53 15.47
CA GLN A 304 -20.65 -5.51 16.38
C GLN A 304 -21.64 -4.49 16.98
N THR A 305 -21.32 -4.08 18.22
CA THR A 305 -21.85 -2.92 18.93
C THR A 305 -21.04 -1.65 18.60
N PRO A 306 -21.66 -0.46 18.50
CA PRO A 306 -21.05 0.77 17.96
C PRO A 306 -19.83 1.34 18.73
N ASP A 307 -19.54 0.86 19.94
CA ASP A 307 -18.45 1.37 20.80
C ASP A 307 -17.13 0.56 20.75
N SER A 308 -17.02 -0.47 19.88
CA SER A 308 -15.82 -1.32 19.79
C SER A 308 -14.60 -0.52 19.27
N THR A 309 -13.39 -1.01 19.56
CA THR A 309 -12.15 -0.38 19.04
C THR A 309 -12.02 -0.56 17.53
N PHE A 310 -12.49 -1.71 17.04
CA PHE A 310 -12.61 -2.03 15.62
C PHE A 310 -13.57 -1.09 14.88
N ALA A 311 -14.73 -0.74 15.47
CA ALA A 311 -15.68 0.20 14.86
C ALA A 311 -15.05 1.58 14.54
N LYS A 312 -14.01 1.97 15.30
CA LYS A 312 -13.25 3.21 15.06
C LYS A 312 -12.22 3.08 13.94
N GLN A 313 -11.69 1.89 13.69
CA GLN A 313 -10.71 1.61 12.63
C GLN A 313 -11.35 1.04 11.36
N TYR A 314 -12.61 0.62 11.43
CA TYR A 314 -13.38 0.07 10.33
C TYR A 314 -13.36 0.94 9.06
N PRO A 315 -13.53 2.28 9.12
CA PRO A 315 -13.43 3.13 7.93
C PRO A 315 -12.04 3.05 7.26
N PHE A 316 -10.97 2.96 8.04
CA PHE A 316 -9.60 2.83 7.51
C PHE A 316 -9.43 1.53 6.72
N PHE A 317 -9.85 0.40 7.27
CA PHE A 317 -9.75 -0.89 6.59
C PHE A 317 -10.66 -1.00 5.36
N GLN A 318 -11.84 -0.39 5.40
CA GLN A 318 -12.72 -0.29 4.23
C GLN A 318 -12.05 0.47 3.08
N GLN A 319 -11.36 1.57 3.37
CA GLN A 319 -10.60 2.32 2.37
C GLN A 319 -9.37 1.55 1.86
N CYS A 320 -8.70 0.77 2.72
CA CYS A 320 -7.65 -0.15 2.30
C CYS A 320 -8.17 -1.19 1.29
N LEU A 321 -9.35 -1.75 1.57
CA LEU A 321 -9.97 -2.75 0.70
C LEU A 321 -10.46 -2.14 -0.62
N LEU A 322 -10.99 -0.91 -0.61
CA LEU A 322 -11.31 -0.17 -1.84
C LEU A 322 -10.09 -0.07 -2.76
N TYR A 323 -8.95 0.39 -2.22
CA TYR A 323 -7.74 0.51 -3.03
C TYR A 323 -7.24 -0.84 -3.54
N TRP A 324 -7.26 -1.89 -2.72
CA TRP A 324 -6.88 -3.24 -3.17
C TRP A 324 -7.78 -3.73 -4.32
N ASN A 325 -9.09 -3.49 -4.25
CA ASN A 325 -10.01 -3.83 -5.34
C ASN A 325 -9.71 -3.04 -6.62
N VAL A 326 -9.33 -1.76 -6.54
CA VAL A 326 -8.87 -0.98 -7.70
C VAL A 326 -7.69 -1.66 -8.37
N LEU A 327 -6.69 -2.10 -7.60
CA LEU A 327 -5.50 -2.75 -8.14
C LEU A 327 -5.80 -4.14 -8.75
N ALA A 328 -6.81 -4.82 -8.21
CA ALA A 328 -7.25 -6.13 -8.68
C ALA A 328 -8.30 -6.07 -9.80
N ALA A 329 -8.81 -4.88 -10.14
CA ALA A 329 -10.00 -4.71 -10.97
C ALA A 329 -9.90 -5.35 -12.36
N PHE A 330 -8.71 -5.36 -12.97
CA PHE A 330 -8.50 -5.93 -14.30
C PHE A 330 -8.12 -7.42 -14.30
N VAL A 331 -7.77 -8.00 -13.15
CA VAL A 331 -7.21 -9.36 -13.06
C VAL A 331 -8.08 -10.31 -12.24
N ALA A 332 -8.85 -9.81 -11.29
CA ALA A 332 -9.71 -10.63 -10.43
C ALA A 332 -11.01 -11.06 -11.11
N GLU A 333 -11.51 -12.23 -10.71
CA GLU A 333 -12.86 -12.70 -11.02
C GLU A 333 -13.92 -11.89 -10.25
N ASP A 334 -15.12 -11.72 -10.83
CA ASP A 334 -16.22 -10.97 -10.19
C ASP A 334 -16.57 -11.50 -8.80
N SER A 335 -16.51 -12.82 -8.60
CA SER A 335 -16.85 -13.49 -7.34
C SER A 335 -15.98 -13.05 -6.15
N LEU A 336 -14.76 -12.58 -6.43
CA LEU A 336 -13.75 -12.23 -5.42
C LEU A 336 -13.82 -10.75 -5.02
N LEU A 337 -14.47 -9.91 -5.82
CA LEU A 337 -14.50 -8.47 -5.63
C LEU A 337 -15.75 -8.02 -4.87
N LEU A 338 -15.70 -6.82 -4.28
CA LEU A 338 -16.83 -6.29 -3.53
C LEU A 338 -18.04 -6.02 -4.45
N ASN A 339 -19.25 -6.38 -3.99
CA ASN A 339 -20.49 -6.00 -4.67
C ASN A 339 -20.57 -4.46 -4.75
N GLU A 340 -20.86 -3.95 -5.95
CA GLU A 340 -20.81 -2.53 -6.31
C GLU A 340 -21.59 -1.61 -5.36
N GLU A 341 -22.65 -2.13 -4.73
CA GLU A 341 -23.54 -1.41 -3.82
C GLU A 341 -22.90 -1.17 -2.42
N ASN A 342 -22.08 -2.11 -1.92
CA ASN A 342 -21.55 -2.01 -0.56
C ASN A 342 -20.37 -1.04 -0.41
N VAL A 343 -19.71 -0.67 -1.52
CA VAL A 343 -18.48 0.15 -1.51
C VAL A 343 -18.78 1.64 -1.74
N LEU A 344 -19.83 1.94 -2.51
CA LEU A 344 -20.03 3.26 -3.11
C LEU A 344 -21.31 3.99 -2.64
N GLU A 345 -22.26 3.33 -1.97
CA GLU A 345 -23.49 3.99 -1.51
C GLU A 345 -23.34 4.83 -0.23
N ARG A 346 -22.17 4.80 0.43
CA ARG A 346 -21.87 5.74 1.52
C ARG A 346 -20.59 6.52 1.25
N PRO A 347 -20.60 7.46 0.28
CA PRO A 347 -19.57 8.48 0.20
C PRO A 347 -19.95 9.58 1.19
N ASP A 348 -20.02 9.27 2.48
CA ASP A 348 -19.97 10.33 3.46
C ASP A 348 -18.53 10.89 3.38
N SER A 349 -18.41 12.21 3.18
CA SER A 349 -17.13 12.92 3.16
C SER A 349 -16.24 12.64 4.40
N GLU A 350 -16.82 12.04 5.44
CA GLU A 350 -16.18 11.63 6.69
C GLU A 350 -15.39 10.30 6.59
N THR A 351 -15.65 9.42 5.61
CA THR A 351 -15.02 8.07 5.55
C THR A 351 -13.58 8.08 5.01
N SER A 352 -13.17 9.17 4.35
CA SER A 352 -11.81 9.31 3.78
C SER A 352 -10.80 9.89 4.77
N VAL A 353 -11.22 10.15 6.00
CA VAL A 353 -10.43 10.78 7.05
C VAL A 353 -10.43 9.88 8.29
N TYR A 354 -9.27 9.66 8.88
CA TYR A 354 -9.12 8.93 10.15
C TYR A 354 -8.61 9.88 11.24
N LEU A 355 -8.90 9.53 12.50
CA LEU A 355 -8.51 10.30 13.68
C LEU A 355 -7.31 9.67 14.36
N VAL A 356 -6.18 10.38 14.40
CA VAL A 356 -5.01 10.02 15.22
C VAL A 356 -4.75 11.13 16.21
N ASP A 357 -4.79 10.80 17.51
CA ASP A 357 -4.49 11.73 18.61
C ASP A 357 -5.26 13.08 18.54
N GLY A 358 -6.48 13.05 17.98
CA GLY A 358 -7.33 14.23 17.81
C GLY A 358 -7.11 15.03 16.53
N GLN A 359 -6.22 14.59 15.63
CA GLN A 359 -6.00 15.16 14.31
C GLN A 359 -6.71 14.32 13.23
N THR A 360 -7.42 14.99 12.33
CA THR A 360 -8.08 14.43 11.15
C THR A 360 -7.10 14.33 9.99
N LEU A 361 -6.73 13.12 9.56
CA LEU A 361 -5.80 12.90 8.45
C LEU A 361 -6.46 12.12 7.32
N PRO A 362 -6.13 12.42 6.04
CA PRO A 362 -6.66 11.68 4.91
C PRO A 362 -6.09 10.26 4.85
N HIS A 363 -6.84 9.30 4.33
CA HIS A 363 -6.36 7.91 4.17
C HIS A 363 -5.12 7.81 3.25
N PRO A 364 -4.08 7.00 3.54
CA PRO A 364 -2.81 7.02 2.79
C PRO A 364 -2.85 6.38 1.39
N TRP A 365 -3.96 5.76 0.99
CA TRP A 365 -4.16 5.26 -0.38
C TRP A 365 -5.37 5.82 -1.09
N THR A 366 -6.39 6.23 -0.34
CA THR A 366 -7.61 6.72 -0.98
C THR A 366 -7.75 8.20 -0.81
N GLY A 367 -7.31 8.77 0.32
CA GLY A 367 -7.28 10.21 0.60
C GLY A 367 -8.44 10.97 -0.06
N PRO A 368 -8.19 12.06 -0.80
CA PRO A 368 -9.22 12.73 -1.60
C PRO A 368 -9.67 11.97 -2.86
N LEU A 369 -8.91 10.95 -3.26
CA LEU A 369 -9.11 10.20 -4.49
C LEU A 369 -10.25 9.18 -4.38
N SER A 370 -10.83 8.92 -3.19
CA SER A 370 -11.79 7.84 -2.96
C SER A 370 -12.91 7.80 -4.02
N LYS A 371 -13.49 8.96 -4.37
CA LYS A 371 -14.50 9.07 -5.44
C LYS A 371 -13.93 8.75 -6.82
N SER A 372 -12.78 9.31 -7.19
CA SER A 372 -12.12 9.05 -8.49
C SER A 372 -11.71 7.58 -8.65
N LEU A 373 -11.19 6.97 -7.58
CA LEU A 373 -10.82 5.55 -7.54
C LEU A 373 -12.04 4.66 -7.65
N GLY A 374 -13.15 5.03 -7.00
CA GLY A 374 -14.43 4.33 -7.11
C GLY A 374 -15.00 4.32 -8.53
N LEU A 375 -14.98 5.48 -9.21
CA LEU A 375 -15.40 5.60 -10.60
C LEU A 375 -14.48 4.80 -11.54
N PHE A 376 -13.15 4.90 -11.33
CA PHE A 376 -12.18 4.12 -12.09
C PHE A 376 -12.34 2.62 -11.89
N TYR A 377 -12.58 2.17 -10.66
CA TYR A 377 -12.85 0.76 -10.34
C TYR A 377 -14.07 0.25 -11.11
N ARG A 378 -15.19 0.99 -11.09
CA ARG A 378 -16.40 0.64 -11.85
C ARG A 378 -16.12 0.53 -13.35
N ALA A 379 -15.36 1.48 -13.90
CA ALA A 379 -14.99 1.46 -15.31
C ALA A 379 -14.12 0.24 -15.65
N ALA A 380 -13.14 -0.05 -14.81
CA ALA A 380 -12.27 -1.21 -14.96
C ALA A 380 -13.04 -2.54 -14.91
N ARG A 381 -14.04 -2.65 -14.04
CA ARG A 381 -14.91 -3.85 -13.95
C ARG A 381 -15.79 -4.01 -15.17
N LEU A 382 -16.45 -2.95 -15.60
CA LEU A 382 -17.26 -2.97 -16.81
C LEU A 382 -16.43 -3.43 -18.03
N VAL A 383 -15.26 -2.81 -18.22
CA VAL A 383 -14.32 -3.14 -19.30
C VAL A 383 -13.86 -4.60 -19.22
N ARG A 384 -13.53 -5.08 -18.02
CA ARG A 384 -13.12 -6.47 -17.80
C ARG A 384 -14.23 -7.45 -18.15
N ASN A 385 -15.47 -7.14 -17.77
CA ASN A 385 -16.62 -8.01 -18.01
C ASN A 385 -16.91 -8.12 -19.51
N VAL A 386 -16.91 -6.99 -20.22
CA VAL A 386 -17.04 -6.98 -21.69
C VAL A 386 -15.92 -7.79 -22.36
N GLN A 387 -14.68 -7.65 -21.88
CA GLN A 387 -13.54 -8.39 -22.40
C GLN A 387 -13.67 -9.92 -22.22
N ILE A 388 -14.15 -10.37 -21.06
CA ILE A 388 -14.39 -11.80 -20.78
C ILE A 388 -15.52 -12.32 -21.67
N SER A 389 -16.61 -11.56 -21.83
CA SER A 389 -17.73 -11.91 -22.70
C SER A 389 -17.30 -12.06 -24.16
N HIS A 390 -16.50 -11.12 -24.69
CA HIS A 390 -15.97 -11.23 -26.05
C HIS A 390 -15.10 -12.47 -26.27
N ARG A 391 -14.24 -12.81 -25.30
CA ARG A 391 -13.35 -13.98 -25.43
C ARG A 391 -14.09 -15.29 -25.34
N THR A 392 -15.03 -15.41 -24.39
CA THR A 392 -15.88 -16.60 -24.24
C THR A 392 -16.60 -16.93 -25.55
N ARG A 393 -17.02 -15.90 -26.29
CA ARG A 393 -17.66 -16.05 -27.61
C ARG A 393 -16.71 -16.48 -28.72
N LEU A 394 -15.48 -16.00 -28.72
CA LEU A 394 -14.45 -16.40 -29.69
C LEU A 394 -14.06 -17.88 -29.50
N ASP A 395 -13.96 -18.34 -28.25
CA ASP A 395 -13.62 -19.72 -27.90
C ASP A 395 -14.76 -20.71 -28.21
N LEU A 396 -16.01 -20.28 -28.14
CA LEU A 396 -17.19 -21.10 -28.44
C LEU A 396 -17.42 -21.34 -29.94
N GLY A 397 -16.65 -20.71 -30.83
CA GLY A 397 -16.57 -21.03 -32.27
C GLY A 397 -17.91 -21.04 -33.03
N SER A 398 -18.22 -19.95 -33.74
CA SER A 398 -19.37 -19.85 -34.67
C SER A 398 -20.69 -20.39 -34.11
N PRO A 399 -21.50 -19.58 -33.39
CA PRO A 399 -22.87 -20.00 -33.11
C PRO A 399 -23.59 -20.21 -34.46
N ASP A 400 -24.32 -21.32 -34.57
CA ASP A 400 -25.30 -21.51 -35.63
C ASP A 400 -26.09 -20.20 -35.79
N VAL A 401 -26.06 -19.62 -36.99
CA VAL A 401 -26.53 -18.25 -37.35
C VAL A 401 -28.03 -18.04 -37.04
N THR A 402 -28.73 -19.07 -36.56
CA THR A 402 -30.16 -19.10 -36.30
C THR A 402 -30.57 -18.94 -34.83
N SER A 403 -29.65 -18.93 -33.87
CA SER A 403 -29.97 -18.51 -32.49
C SER A 403 -29.07 -17.35 -32.07
N LEU A 404 -29.42 -16.13 -32.48
CA LEU A 404 -29.09 -14.97 -31.65
C LEU A 404 -29.74 -15.23 -30.30
N ASP A 405 -28.94 -15.66 -29.34
CA ASP A 405 -29.38 -15.93 -27.99
C ASP A 405 -29.86 -14.60 -27.38
N PHE A 406 -31.15 -14.51 -27.09
CA PHE A 406 -31.79 -13.29 -26.61
C PHE A 406 -31.12 -12.79 -25.32
N ASP A 407 -30.65 -13.72 -24.49
CA ASP A 407 -29.93 -13.43 -23.26
C ASP A 407 -28.59 -12.72 -23.55
N THR A 408 -27.88 -13.12 -24.61
CA THR A 408 -26.62 -12.49 -25.03
C THR A 408 -26.81 -11.04 -25.50
N LEU A 409 -27.89 -10.77 -26.24
CA LEU A 409 -28.23 -9.40 -26.66
C LEU A 409 -28.62 -8.53 -25.46
N MET A 410 -29.38 -9.09 -24.51
CA MET A 410 -29.76 -8.38 -23.30
C MET A 410 -28.54 -7.99 -22.46
N GLU A 411 -27.58 -8.90 -22.30
CA GLU A 411 -26.32 -8.61 -21.60
C GLU A 411 -25.52 -7.48 -22.26
N GLU A 412 -25.46 -7.43 -23.61
CA GLU A 412 -24.79 -6.34 -24.33
C GLU A 412 -25.47 -4.99 -24.11
N LEU A 413 -26.80 -4.96 -24.16
CA LEU A 413 -27.57 -3.75 -23.93
C LEU A 413 -27.41 -3.27 -22.48
N ASP A 414 -27.43 -4.18 -21.51
CA ASP A 414 -27.21 -3.86 -20.10
C ASP A 414 -25.80 -3.29 -19.88
N MET A 415 -24.76 -3.92 -20.44
CA MET A 415 -23.39 -3.41 -20.36
C MET A 415 -23.24 -2.03 -21.03
N ARG A 416 -23.89 -1.82 -22.17
CA ARG A 416 -23.91 -0.53 -22.90
C ARG A 416 -24.62 0.56 -22.08
N GLN A 417 -25.73 0.24 -21.42
CA GLN A 417 -26.46 1.17 -20.56
C GLN A 417 -25.67 1.50 -19.29
N SER A 418 -25.00 0.51 -18.69
CA SER A 418 -24.08 0.73 -17.58
C SER A 418 -22.92 1.64 -17.98
N ALA A 419 -22.41 1.50 -19.21
CA ALA A 419 -21.36 2.37 -19.76
C ALA A 419 -21.84 3.84 -19.88
N GLU A 420 -23.06 4.07 -20.38
CA GLU A 420 -23.67 5.41 -20.46
C GLU A 420 -23.78 6.08 -19.10
N ASN A 421 -24.39 5.39 -18.14
CA ASN A 421 -24.60 5.93 -16.80
C ASN A 421 -23.26 6.27 -16.13
N LEU A 422 -22.26 5.40 -16.31
CA LEU A 422 -20.94 5.61 -15.75
C LEU A 422 -20.17 6.73 -16.47
N GLU A 423 -20.30 6.86 -17.78
CA GLU A 423 -19.72 7.97 -18.55
C GLU A 423 -20.27 9.31 -18.04
N GLU A 424 -21.59 9.42 -17.86
CA GLU A 424 -22.22 10.62 -17.30
C GLU A 424 -21.72 10.91 -15.88
N ASP A 425 -21.73 9.91 -14.99
CA ASP A 425 -21.21 10.04 -13.63
C ASP A 425 -19.77 10.57 -13.61
N ILE A 426 -18.93 10.08 -14.52
CA ILE A 426 -17.54 10.51 -14.65
C ILE A 426 -17.45 11.95 -15.16
N LEU A 427 -18.16 12.29 -16.23
CA LEU A 427 -18.11 13.61 -16.87
C LEU A 427 -18.63 14.73 -15.96
N PHE A 428 -19.71 14.48 -15.23
CA PHE A 428 -20.33 15.45 -14.32
C PHE A 428 -19.71 15.48 -12.92
N THR A 429 -18.86 14.49 -12.58
CA THR A 429 -18.08 14.55 -11.34
C THR A 429 -16.97 15.59 -11.45
N GLY A 430 -17.13 16.72 -10.75
CA GLY A 430 -16.06 17.69 -10.56
C GLY A 430 -15.21 17.39 -9.32
N PHE A 431 -13.89 17.51 -9.44
CA PHE A 431 -12.93 17.40 -8.32
C PHE A 431 -12.49 18.76 -7.76
N SER A 432 -13.30 19.81 -7.99
CA SER A 432 -12.97 21.21 -7.72
C SER A 432 -12.99 21.59 -6.22
N SER A 433 -13.63 20.80 -5.36
CA SER A 433 -13.94 21.19 -3.98
C SER A 433 -13.03 20.58 -2.92
N TYR A 434 -11.71 20.60 -3.13
CA TYR A 434 -10.79 20.27 -2.04
C TYR A 434 -10.59 21.47 -1.11
N TYR A 435 -11.44 21.58 -0.08
CA TYR A 435 -11.09 22.30 1.15
C TYR A 435 -10.27 21.34 2.00
N GLY A 436 -8.95 21.50 1.92
CA GLY A 436 -8.01 20.45 2.28
C GLY A 436 -8.06 19.94 3.73
N PRO A 437 -7.59 18.72 3.99
CA PRO A 437 -7.22 18.25 5.29
C PRO A 437 -5.82 18.80 5.62
N VAL A 438 -5.70 19.32 6.84
CA VAL A 438 -4.50 19.37 7.70
C VAL A 438 -3.18 19.26 6.96
N ASP A 439 -2.38 20.33 6.96
CA ASP A 439 -0.96 20.30 6.55
C ASP A 439 -0.30 19.01 7.06
N ILE A 440 -0.12 18.06 6.14
CA ILE A 440 0.31 16.69 6.44
C ILE A 440 1.80 16.70 6.82
N GLY A 441 2.50 17.83 6.60
CA GLY A 441 3.93 17.97 6.80
C GLY A 441 4.77 17.26 5.73
N ASP A 442 4.13 16.65 4.72
CA ASP A 442 4.79 16.08 3.55
C ASP A 442 4.98 17.16 2.47
N THR A 443 6.21 17.67 2.37
CA THR A 443 6.57 18.66 1.36
C THR A 443 6.73 18.07 -0.04
N ASP A 444 6.93 16.75 -0.15
CA ASP A 444 7.11 16.06 -1.44
C ASP A 444 5.77 15.79 -2.14
N THR A 445 4.67 15.76 -1.38
CA THR A 445 3.33 15.41 -1.86
C THR A 445 2.31 16.51 -1.52
N PRO A 446 2.37 17.68 -2.18
CA PRO A 446 1.38 18.73 -1.99
C PRO A 446 -0.02 18.27 -2.45
N PRO A 447 -1.10 18.83 -1.86
CA PRO A 447 -2.47 18.51 -2.23
C PRO A 447 -2.80 18.62 -3.72
N ALA A 448 -2.15 19.54 -4.43
CA ALA A 448 -2.32 19.71 -5.87
C ALA A 448 -2.03 18.41 -6.66
N HIS A 449 -1.05 17.61 -6.22
CA HIS A 449 -0.73 16.34 -6.87
C HIS A 449 -1.90 15.35 -6.80
N PHE A 450 -2.67 15.34 -5.71
CA PHE A 450 -3.86 14.50 -5.60
C PHE A 450 -5.00 14.96 -6.50
N ILE A 451 -5.18 16.27 -6.68
CA ILE A 451 -6.20 16.80 -7.60
C ILE A 451 -5.84 16.41 -9.03
N THR A 452 -4.57 16.61 -9.42
CA THR A 452 -4.07 16.19 -10.74
C THR A 452 -4.20 14.67 -10.93
N LEU A 453 -3.92 13.87 -9.89
CA LEU A 453 -4.06 12.42 -9.96
C LEU A 453 -5.53 11.98 -10.05
N ALA A 454 -6.44 12.61 -9.32
CA ALA A 454 -7.89 12.35 -9.44
C ALA A 454 -8.38 12.58 -10.87
N GLU A 455 -7.90 13.67 -11.49
CA GLU A 455 -8.19 14.00 -12.88
C GLU A 455 -7.60 12.95 -13.83
N ALA A 456 -6.37 12.49 -13.59
CA ALA A 456 -5.75 11.43 -14.39
C ALA A 456 -6.54 10.11 -14.31
N TYR A 457 -6.97 9.70 -13.11
CA TYR A 457 -7.86 8.54 -12.94
C TYR A 457 -9.19 8.72 -13.68
N ARG A 458 -9.76 9.92 -13.64
CA ARG A 458 -11.00 10.27 -14.33
C ARG A 458 -10.87 10.13 -15.85
N CYS A 459 -9.87 10.79 -16.44
CA CYS A 459 -9.62 10.72 -17.87
C CYS A 459 -9.26 9.30 -18.32
N THR A 460 -8.54 8.54 -17.50
CA THR A 460 -8.20 7.15 -17.81
C THR A 460 -9.44 6.25 -17.78
N ALA A 461 -10.36 6.46 -16.83
CA ALA A 461 -11.63 5.74 -16.78
C ALA A 461 -12.46 5.97 -18.06
N LEU A 462 -12.59 7.22 -18.50
CA LEU A 462 -13.23 7.56 -19.78
C LEU A 462 -12.52 6.90 -20.97
N LEU A 463 -11.18 6.95 -20.99
CA LEU A 463 -10.41 6.34 -22.07
C LEU A 463 -10.70 4.83 -22.18
N GLN A 464 -10.75 4.11 -21.06
CA GLN A 464 -11.05 2.68 -21.09
C GLN A 464 -12.49 2.40 -21.55
N ILE A 465 -13.47 3.22 -21.12
CA ILE A 465 -14.87 3.12 -21.60
C ILE A 465 -14.92 3.35 -23.10
N TYR A 466 -14.34 4.44 -23.61
CA TYR A 466 -14.33 4.78 -25.04
C TYR A 466 -13.52 3.81 -25.89
N HIS A 467 -12.56 3.08 -25.29
CA HIS A 467 -11.85 2.02 -25.98
C HIS A 467 -12.79 0.85 -26.33
N VAL A 468 -13.61 0.44 -25.36
CA VAL A 468 -14.53 -0.71 -25.47
C VAL A 468 -15.84 -0.32 -26.16
N PHE A 469 -16.34 0.88 -25.92
CA PHE A 469 -17.58 1.43 -26.46
C PHE A 469 -17.30 2.68 -27.30
N PRO A 470 -16.71 2.53 -28.51
CA PRO A 470 -16.36 3.67 -29.36
C PRO A 470 -17.59 4.50 -29.81
N ASP A 471 -18.74 3.85 -29.92
CA ASP A 471 -19.99 4.49 -30.33
C ASP A 471 -20.44 5.57 -29.34
N LEU A 472 -20.17 5.39 -28.03
CA LEU A 472 -20.42 6.41 -27.01
C LEU A 472 -19.65 7.69 -27.28
N LEU A 473 -18.36 7.54 -27.61
CA LEU A 473 -17.51 8.69 -27.91
C LEU A 473 -17.97 9.39 -29.19
N ASP A 474 -18.33 8.63 -30.22
CA ASP A 474 -18.87 9.17 -31.47
C ASP A 474 -20.16 9.98 -31.24
N GLU A 475 -21.10 9.44 -30.47
CA GLU A 475 -22.34 10.13 -30.07
C GLU A 475 -22.00 11.42 -29.32
N ARG A 476 -21.09 11.38 -28.35
CA ARG A 476 -20.71 12.54 -27.53
C ARG A 476 -19.99 13.62 -28.35
N LEU A 477 -19.10 13.24 -29.26
CA LEU A 477 -18.42 14.15 -30.19
C LEU A 477 -19.42 14.85 -31.13
N ARG A 478 -20.45 14.13 -31.60
CA ARG A 478 -21.54 14.71 -32.39
C ARG A 478 -22.39 15.69 -31.56
N LEU A 479 -22.73 15.35 -30.32
CA LEU A 479 -23.50 16.23 -29.43
C LEU A 479 -22.72 17.52 -29.09
N ASN A 480 -21.40 17.46 -28.91
CA ASN A 480 -20.59 18.63 -28.59
C ASN A 480 -20.46 19.64 -29.75
N GLN A 481 -20.82 19.26 -30.98
CA GLN A 481 -20.86 20.16 -32.13
C GLN A 481 -22.17 20.94 -32.24
N ILE A 482 -23.22 20.52 -31.52
CA ILE A 482 -24.53 21.16 -31.60
C ILE A 482 -24.47 22.45 -30.76
N PRO A 483 -24.58 23.64 -31.38
CA PRO A 483 -24.67 24.89 -30.62
C PRO A 483 -25.94 24.87 -29.76
N ASP A 484 -25.84 25.38 -28.52
CA ASP A 484 -26.91 25.46 -27.50
C ASP A 484 -27.14 24.23 -26.60
N GLN A 485 -26.34 23.15 -26.73
CA GLN A 485 -26.39 22.03 -25.78
C GLN A 485 -25.32 22.19 -24.67
N GLU A 486 -25.71 22.01 -23.40
CA GLU A 486 -24.76 22.03 -22.29
C GLU A 486 -23.82 20.82 -22.38
N SER A 487 -22.58 21.05 -22.81
CA SER A 487 -21.54 20.01 -22.77
C SER A 487 -20.82 19.99 -21.41
N PRO A 488 -20.47 18.81 -20.88
CA PRO A 488 -19.75 18.72 -19.63
C PRO A 488 -18.41 19.46 -19.72
N ALA A 489 -18.08 20.26 -18.70
CA ALA A 489 -16.92 21.16 -18.73
C ALA A 489 -15.58 20.44 -19.02
N LEU A 490 -15.41 19.21 -18.55
CA LEU A 490 -14.25 18.38 -18.91
C LEU A 490 -14.25 18.08 -20.42
N PHE A 491 -15.38 17.64 -20.97
CA PHE A 491 -15.46 17.26 -22.38
C PHE A 491 -15.17 18.47 -23.28
N SER A 492 -15.69 19.64 -22.94
CA SER A 492 -15.41 20.89 -23.67
C SER A 492 -13.94 21.33 -23.55
N LEU A 493 -13.28 21.04 -22.43
CA LEU A 493 -11.85 21.30 -22.22
C LEU A 493 -10.97 20.37 -23.05
N LEU A 494 -11.38 19.10 -23.21
CA LEU A 494 -10.65 18.10 -23.98
C LEU A 494 -10.88 18.24 -25.49
N PHE A 495 -12.08 18.62 -25.90
CA PHE A 495 -12.52 18.69 -27.30
C PHE A 495 -13.21 20.03 -27.57
N GLU A 496 -12.44 21.01 -28.04
CA GLU A 496 -12.99 22.33 -28.37
C GLU A 496 -13.98 22.28 -29.55
N ALA A 497 -15.19 22.79 -29.36
CA ALA A 497 -16.27 22.76 -30.36
C ALA A 497 -15.96 23.50 -31.68
N ASN A 498 -14.95 24.38 -31.69
CA ASN A 498 -14.54 25.15 -32.87
C ASN A 498 -13.44 24.48 -33.72
N SER A 499 -12.92 23.33 -33.26
CA SER A 499 -11.92 22.54 -33.98
C SER A 499 -12.59 21.59 -34.99
N SER A 500 -11.84 21.11 -35.99
CA SER A 500 -12.32 20.03 -36.86
C SER A 500 -12.64 18.82 -35.98
N CYS A 501 -13.85 18.25 -36.09
CA CYS A 501 -14.24 17.10 -35.27
C CYS A 501 -13.20 15.98 -35.44
N PRO A 502 -12.51 15.57 -34.36
CA PRO A 502 -11.58 14.46 -34.43
C PRO A 502 -12.34 13.17 -34.72
N SER A 503 -11.68 12.23 -35.37
CA SER A 503 -12.17 10.84 -35.40
C SER A 503 -12.16 10.25 -33.99
N VAL A 504 -12.93 9.18 -33.76
CA VAL A 504 -12.96 8.46 -32.46
C VAL A 504 -11.56 8.02 -32.03
N GLU A 505 -10.75 7.52 -32.97
CA GLU A 505 -9.36 7.13 -32.70
C GLU A 505 -8.48 8.32 -32.31
N GLU A 506 -8.61 9.44 -33.01
CA GLU A 506 -7.87 10.66 -32.74
C GLU A 506 -8.26 11.27 -31.38
N ALA A 507 -9.55 11.29 -31.06
CA ALA A 507 -10.05 11.73 -29.77
C ALA A 507 -9.48 10.88 -28.61
N ARG A 508 -9.40 9.56 -28.79
CA ARG A 508 -8.76 8.65 -27.82
C ARG A 508 -7.26 8.92 -27.66
N ARG A 509 -6.53 9.12 -28.77
CA ARG A 509 -5.10 9.50 -28.75
C ARG A 509 -4.89 10.81 -27.98
N MET A 510 -5.71 11.83 -28.24
CA MET A 510 -5.66 13.12 -27.53
C MET A 510 -5.93 12.95 -26.04
N LEU A 511 -6.92 12.14 -25.66
CA LEU A 511 -7.21 11.85 -24.25
C LEU A 511 -6.04 11.11 -23.56
N ALA A 512 -5.42 10.15 -24.23
CA ALA A 512 -4.24 9.45 -23.71
C ALA A 512 -3.04 10.41 -23.51
N ILE A 513 -2.78 11.30 -24.47
CA ILE A 513 -1.75 12.35 -24.36
C ILE A 513 -2.07 13.31 -23.20
N HIS A 514 -3.35 13.67 -23.02
CA HIS A 514 -3.78 14.49 -21.89
C HIS A 514 -3.49 13.82 -20.54
N VAL A 515 -3.77 12.51 -20.40
CA VAL A 515 -3.40 11.75 -19.20
C VAL A 515 -1.89 11.78 -18.96
N VAL A 516 -1.07 11.59 -20.00
CA VAL A 516 0.40 11.72 -19.88
C VAL A 516 0.80 13.12 -19.43
N SER A 517 0.12 14.17 -19.91
CA SER A 517 0.37 15.56 -19.52
C SER A 517 0.02 15.83 -18.06
N LEU A 518 -1.13 15.36 -17.58
CA LEU A 518 -1.54 15.46 -16.17
C LEU A 518 -0.52 14.78 -15.27
N LEU A 519 -0.19 13.54 -15.59
CA LEU A 519 0.78 12.77 -14.85
C LEU A 519 2.15 13.49 -14.85
N ALA A 520 2.62 14.04 -15.98
CA ALA A 520 3.88 14.78 -16.05
C ALA A 520 3.95 16.06 -15.21
N GLN A 521 2.81 16.59 -14.72
CA GLN A 521 2.78 17.73 -13.78
C GLN A 521 3.14 17.31 -12.34
N ILE A 522 3.07 16.01 -12.02
CA ILE A 522 3.39 15.47 -10.70
C ILE A 522 4.90 15.23 -10.62
N SER A 523 5.55 15.76 -9.58
CA SER A 523 6.99 15.54 -9.37
C SER A 523 7.33 14.05 -9.21
N SER A 524 8.46 13.61 -9.76
CA SER A 524 8.99 12.25 -9.57
C SER A 524 9.32 11.92 -8.12
N THR A 525 9.47 12.94 -7.26
CA THR A 525 9.67 12.80 -5.82
C THR A 525 8.39 12.52 -5.04
N SER A 526 7.21 12.70 -5.65
CA SER A 526 5.93 12.61 -4.96
C SER A 526 5.60 11.18 -4.49
N GLY A 527 4.94 11.05 -3.34
CA GLY A 527 4.46 9.78 -2.81
C GLY A 527 3.40 9.11 -3.69
N THR A 528 2.65 9.86 -4.50
CA THR A 528 1.57 9.33 -5.34
C THR A 528 2.03 8.34 -6.40
N ARG A 529 3.35 8.20 -6.62
CA ARG A 529 3.96 7.32 -7.60
C ARG A 529 3.56 5.85 -7.52
N CYS A 530 3.18 5.34 -6.34
CA CYS A 530 2.65 3.98 -6.20
C CYS A 530 1.32 3.79 -6.96
N MET A 531 0.61 4.88 -7.29
CA MET A 531 -0.68 4.85 -7.99
C MET A 531 -0.57 5.06 -9.50
N HIS A 532 0.61 5.34 -10.02
CA HIS A 532 0.81 5.61 -11.44
C HIS A 532 0.90 4.36 -12.35
N PRO A 533 1.41 3.18 -11.90
CA PRO A 533 1.62 2.04 -12.81
C PRO A 533 0.37 1.56 -13.54
N ILE A 534 -0.78 1.48 -12.86
CA ILE A 534 -2.05 1.08 -13.48
C ILE A 534 -2.49 2.06 -14.58
N LEU A 535 -2.36 3.37 -14.35
CA LEU A 535 -2.71 4.39 -15.34
C LEU A 535 -1.82 4.29 -16.58
N ILE A 536 -0.52 4.05 -16.38
CA ILE A 536 0.45 3.88 -17.46
C ILE A 536 0.12 2.67 -18.33
N ALA A 537 -0.29 1.54 -17.73
CA ALA A 537 -0.73 0.38 -18.48
C ALA A 537 -1.99 0.70 -19.32
N CYS A 538 -2.99 1.34 -18.69
CA CYS A 538 -4.27 1.65 -19.31
C CYS A 538 -4.17 2.54 -20.55
N ILE A 539 -3.29 3.54 -20.55
CA ILE A 539 -3.15 4.47 -21.69
C ILE A 539 -2.33 3.90 -22.86
N SER A 540 -1.66 2.75 -22.68
CA SER A 540 -0.67 2.26 -23.64
C SER A 540 -1.25 1.93 -25.03
N SER A 541 -2.48 1.41 -25.08
CA SER A 541 -3.17 1.05 -26.33
C SER A 541 -3.59 2.24 -27.19
N ASP A 542 -3.65 3.43 -26.61
CA ASP A 542 -4.11 4.65 -27.28
C ASP A 542 -2.95 5.57 -27.66
N LEU A 543 -1.72 5.26 -27.22
CA LEU A 543 -0.49 5.90 -27.66
C LEU A 543 0.05 5.17 -28.91
N VAL A 544 -0.73 5.17 -30.00
CA VAL A 544 -0.41 4.47 -31.26
C VAL A 544 -0.38 5.44 -32.42
N PHE A 545 0.63 5.31 -33.28
CA PHE A 545 0.79 6.14 -34.48
C PHE A 545 -0.37 5.96 -35.46
N SER A 546 -0.67 7.02 -36.20
CA SER A 546 -1.71 7.02 -37.22
C SER A 546 -1.30 6.14 -38.41
N SER A 547 -2.20 5.30 -38.92
CA SER A 547 -1.93 4.41 -40.07
C SER A 547 -1.56 5.16 -41.35
N GLU A 548 -2.01 6.41 -41.50
CA GLU A 548 -1.75 7.28 -42.66
C GLU A 548 -0.48 8.15 -42.52
N SER A 549 0.27 7.97 -41.42
CA SER A 549 1.46 8.76 -41.12
C SER A 549 2.68 8.34 -41.92
N LEU A 550 3.52 9.31 -42.29
CA LEU A 550 4.82 9.04 -42.94
C LEU A 550 5.73 8.22 -42.01
N MET A 551 5.52 8.32 -40.70
CA MET A 551 6.31 7.65 -39.67
C MET A 551 5.61 6.40 -39.12
N GLY A 552 4.43 6.04 -39.65
CA GLY A 552 3.65 4.89 -39.22
C GLY A 552 4.06 3.58 -39.93
N PRO A 553 3.64 2.42 -39.41
CA PRO A 553 3.98 1.11 -39.96
C PRO A 553 3.59 0.87 -41.43
N ALA A 554 2.55 1.57 -41.90
CA ALA A 554 2.02 1.48 -43.25
C ALA A 554 2.23 2.79 -44.05
N ALA A 555 3.37 3.46 -43.86
CA ALA A 555 3.69 4.70 -44.55
C ALA A 555 3.63 4.54 -46.09
N ASN A 556 2.61 5.14 -46.70
CA ASN A 556 2.42 5.17 -48.15
C ASN A 556 3.11 6.40 -48.76
N ALA A 557 3.35 6.40 -50.08
CA ALA A 557 3.99 7.52 -50.79
C ALA A 557 3.23 8.87 -50.73
N VAL A 558 2.03 8.91 -50.13
CA VAL A 558 1.15 10.08 -49.98
C VAL A 558 1.06 10.56 -48.51
N ALA A 559 1.82 9.95 -47.60
CA ALA A 559 1.68 10.21 -46.17
C ALA A 559 2.13 11.63 -45.77
N CYS A 560 1.30 12.32 -44.97
CA CYS A 560 1.55 13.66 -44.47
C CYS A 560 2.25 13.65 -43.11
N LEU A 561 2.96 14.73 -42.78
CA LEU A 561 3.46 14.96 -41.42
C LEU A 561 2.28 15.26 -40.49
N ASN A 562 1.99 14.36 -39.56
CA ASN A 562 0.97 14.55 -38.53
C ASN A 562 1.63 15.01 -37.21
N THR A 563 1.20 16.17 -36.68
CA THR A 563 1.70 16.70 -35.40
C THR A 563 1.34 15.79 -34.23
N LEU A 564 0.20 15.10 -34.30
CA LEU A 564 -0.25 14.16 -33.28
C LEU A 564 0.74 13.00 -33.10
N ASP A 565 1.33 12.49 -34.18
CA ASP A 565 2.31 11.39 -34.08
C ASP A 565 3.61 11.83 -33.40
N VAL A 566 4.00 13.11 -33.56
CA VAL A 566 5.14 13.68 -32.82
C VAL A 566 4.83 13.73 -31.32
N GLU A 567 3.60 14.13 -30.96
CA GLU A 567 3.15 14.12 -29.57
C GLU A 567 3.06 12.70 -29.00
N ILE A 568 2.59 11.72 -29.77
CA ILE A 568 2.60 10.29 -29.40
C ILE A 568 4.03 9.81 -29.15
N ALA A 569 4.98 10.13 -30.04
CA ALA A 569 6.38 9.76 -29.83
C ALA A 569 6.97 10.37 -28.55
N GLN A 570 6.65 11.63 -28.26
CA GLN A 570 7.04 12.29 -27.01
C GLN A 570 6.38 11.64 -25.79
N ALA A 571 5.09 11.29 -25.89
CA ALA A 571 4.34 10.62 -24.83
C ALA A 571 4.92 9.22 -24.53
N ARG A 572 5.17 8.39 -25.55
CA ARG A 572 5.83 7.09 -25.40
C ARG A 572 7.21 7.21 -24.73
N ARG A 573 8.00 8.21 -25.11
CA ARG A 573 9.31 8.49 -24.48
C ARG A 573 9.16 8.84 -23.01
N LYS A 574 8.20 9.71 -22.65
CA LYS A 574 7.90 10.06 -21.25
C LYS A 574 7.50 8.82 -20.45
N VAL A 575 6.56 8.03 -20.96
CA VAL A 575 6.11 6.79 -20.33
C VAL A 575 7.27 5.81 -20.09
N THR A 576 8.15 5.63 -21.08
CA THR A 576 9.32 4.75 -20.97
C THR A 576 10.30 5.20 -19.90
N MET A 577 10.61 6.50 -19.86
CA MET A 577 11.46 7.09 -18.81
C MET A 577 10.82 6.91 -17.44
N TRP A 578 9.50 7.12 -17.36
CA TRP A 578 8.76 7.01 -16.11
C TRP A 578 8.75 5.59 -15.55
N LEU A 579 8.43 4.58 -16.38
CA LEU A 579 8.51 3.18 -15.95
C LEU A 579 9.92 2.81 -15.48
N SER A 580 10.95 3.40 -16.08
CA SER A 580 12.34 3.21 -15.67
C SER A 580 12.60 3.80 -14.28
N GLU A 581 12.15 5.02 -14.02
CA GLU A 581 12.24 5.68 -12.70
C GLU A 581 11.46 4.91 -11.62
N LEU A 582 10.22 4.49 -11.92
CA LEU A 582 9.40 3.72 -10.99
C LEU A 582 10.05 2.39 -10.63
N THR A 583 10.76 1.74 -11.56
CA THR A 583 11.48 0.47 -11.33
C THR A 583 12.65 0.61 -10.35
N LEU A 584 13.21 1.82 -10.18
CA LEU A 584 14.26 2.07 -9.20
C LEU A 584 13.70 2.20 -7.78
N ILE A 585 12.44 2.60 -7.64
CA ILE A 585 11.83 2.93 -6.34
C ILE A 585 10.93 1.80 -5.84
N LEU A 586 10.11 1.23 -6.73
CA LEU A 586 9.14 0.19 -6.42
C LEU A 586 9.71 -1.21 -6.73
N PRO A 587 9.16 -2.27 -6.12
CA PRO A 587 9.59 -3.65 -6.37
C PRO A 587 9.58 -3.99 -7.86
N LYS A 588 10.73 -4.47 -8.35
CA LYS A 588 11.03 -4.59 -9.79
C LYS A 588 10.14 -5.57 -10.56
N LEU A 589 9.80 -6.72 -9.99
CA LEU A 589 9.21 -7.84 -10.74
C LEU A 589 7.88 -7.49 -11.41
N ARG A 590 6.94 -6.92 -10.65
CA ARG A 590 5.64 -6.46 -11.19
C ARG A 590 5.80 -5.32 -12.21
N LEU A 591 6.73 -4.39 -11.99
CA LEU A 591 6.96 -3.30 -12.93
C LEU A 591 7.61 -3.77 -14.24
N GLN A 592 8.36 -4.87 -14.21
CA GLN A 592 8.85 -5.52 -15.42
C GLN A 592 7.69 -6.06 -16.26
N ARG A 593 6.68 -6.71 -15.65
CA ARG A 593 5.49 -7.16 -16.37
C ARG A 593 4.70 -5.99 -16.96
N ILE A 594 4.50 -4.91 -16.21
CA ILE A 594 3.83 -3.71 -16.72
C ILE A 594 4.61 -3.11 -17.90
N ARG A 595 5.94 -3.02 -17.80
CA ARG A 595 6.78 -2.56 -18.89
C ARG A 595 6.67 -3.46 -20.12
N GLU A 596 6.65 -4.77 -19.93
CA GLU A 596 6.51 -5.74 -21.01
C GLU A 596 5.14 -5.63 -21.70
N ILE A 597 4.05 -5.43 -20.94
CA ILE A 597 2.72 -5.15 -21.48
C ILE A 597 2.76 -3.90 -22.36
N VAL A 598 3.28 -2.78 -21.84
CA VAL A 598 3.33 -1.51 -22.58
C VAL A 598 4.17 -1.63 -23.86
N GLN A 599 5.35 -2.25 -23.77
CA GLN A 599 6.23 -2.45 -24.93
C GLN A 599 5.59 -3.37 -25.97
N ALA A 600 5.01 -4.49 -25.54
CA ALA A 600 4.32 -5.42 -26.43
C ALA A 600 3.11 -4.78 -27.13
N THR A 601 2.38 -3.90 -26.44
CA THR A 601 1.29 -3.10 -27.02
C THR A 601 1.78 -2.22 -28.14
N TRP A 602 2.89 -1.51 -27.94
CA TRP A 602 3.46 -0.67 -28.98
C TRP A 602 4.07 -1.49 -30.11
N ASP A 603 4.80 -2.57 -29.82
CA ASP A 603 5.42 -3.41 -30.85
C ASP A 603 4.36 -4.04 -31.78
N LYS A 604 3.22 -4.50 -31.24
CA LYS A 604 2.13 -5.04 -32.05
C LYS A 604 1.44 -3.94 -32.86
N ALA A 605 1.15 -2.80 -32.25
CA ALA A 605 0.56 -1.67 -32.95
C ALA A 605 1.47 -1.18 -34.09
N ASP A 606 2.78 -1.10 -33.86
CA ASP A 606 3.81 -0.72 -34.82
C ASP A 606 4.08 -1.83 -35.86
N SER A 607 3.45 -3.00 -35.73
CA SER A 607 3.42 -4.03 -36.79
C SER A 607 2.16 -3.96 -37.66
N GLY A 608 1.26 -3.01 -37.38
CA GLY A 608 -0.01 -2.81 -38.09
C GLY A 608 -1.19 -3.60 -37.51
N VAL A 609 -1.02 -4.26 -36.36
CA VAL A 609 -2.10 -4.98 -35.66
C VAL A 609 -2.32 -4.30 -34.31
N PRO A 610 -3.17 -3.26 -34.23
CA PRO A 610 -3.50 -2.64 -32.97
C PRO A 610 -4.26 -3.64 -32.10
N GLN A 611 -3.81 -3.81 -30.87
CA GLN A 611 -4.42 -4.71 -29.90
C GLN A 611 -4.53 -4.01 -28.55
N TYR A 612 -5.62 -4.30 -27.84
CA TYR A 612 -5.85 -3.75 -26.53
C TYR A 612 -4.89 -4.35 -25.50
N TRP A 613 -4.44 -3.55 -24.54
CA TRP A 613 -3.38 -3.94 -23.59
C TRP A 613 -3.83 -5.10 -22.69
N LEU A 614 -5.13 -5.20 -22.38
CA LEU A 614 -5.70 -6.33 -21.63
C LEU A 614 -5.62 -7.64 -22.41
N ASP A 615 -5.69 -7.59 -23.74
CA ASP A 615 -5.51 -8.76 -24.59
C ASP A 615 -4.07 -9.23 -24.60
N ILE A 616 -3.14 -8.29 -24.70
CA ILE A 616 -1.71 -8.59 -24.66
C ILE A 616 -1.31 -9.13 -23.29
N MET A 617 -1.85 -8.56 -22.21
CA MET A 617 -1.60 -9.03 -20.85
C MET A 617 -1.97 -10.50 -20.71
N VAL A 618 -3.14 -10.92 -21.21
CA VAL A 618 -3.59 -12.30 -21.05
C VAL A 618 -2.92 -13.24 -22.06
N GLU A 619 -2.78 -12.83 -23.33
CA GLU A 619 -2.12 -13.63 -24.37
C GLU A 619 -0.68 -14.00 -23.97
N ARG A 620 0.03 -13.09 -23.29
CA ARG A 620 1.41 -13.31 -22.84
C ARG A 620 1.53 -13.81 -21.39
N ASN A 621 0.43 -14.08 -20.69
CA ASN A 621 0.41 -14.47 -19.26
C ASN A 621 1.17 -13.47 -18.35
N LEU A 622 0.95 -12.17 -18.58
CA LEU A 622 1.59 -11.07 -17.88
C LEU A 622 0.71 -10.45 -16.78
N GLU A 623 -0.36 -11.13 -16.36
CA GLU A 623 -1.24 -10.66 -15.30
C GLU A 623 -0.44 -10.33 -14.03
N THR A 624 -0.68 -9.15 -13.47
CA THR A 624 -0.02 -8.70 -12.25
C THR A 624 -0.82 -7.60 -11.57
N ILE A 625 -0.56 -7.37 -10.28
CA ILE A 625 -1.14 -6.25 -9.52
C ILE A 625 -0.36 -4.98 -9.85
N MET A 626 -1.08 -3.92 -10.24
CA MET A 626 -0.50 -2.69 -10.80
C MET A 626 -0.48 -1.48 -9.84
N GLY A 627 -0.13 -1.69 -8.56
CA GLY A 627 0.05 -0.62 -7.55
C GLY A 627 1.19 -0.91 -6.60
#